data_AF-A0A7C2K735-F1
#
_entry.id   AF-A0A7C2K735-F1
#
_cell.length_a   1.000
_cell.length_b   1.000
_cell.length_c   1.000
_cell.angle_alpha   90.00
_cell.angle_beta   90.00
_cell.angle_gamma   90.00
#
_symmetry.space_group_name_H-M   'P 1'
#
loop_
_entity.id
_entity.type
_entity.pdbx_description
1 polymer ?
#
loop_
_entity_poly.entity_id
_entity_poly.type
_entity_poly.pdbx_seq_one_letter_code
_entity_poly.pdbx_strand_id
1 'polypeptide(L)' 'KQISVDFVFHRNTAGQWKAYDVVIEGISYVASYRSQVGEEIRHVGLTGLIKRLQKEGGLAINKLNKPGGSRK' A
#
# COMPACT_ATOMS: atom_id res chain seq x y z
N LYS A 1 15.09 -2.47 19.75
CA LYS A 1 13.68 -2.84 20.00
C LYS A 1 13.20 -3.62 18.80
N GLN A 2 12.64 -4.82 18.98
CA GLN A 2 12.11 -5.64 17.89
C GLN A 2 10.64 -5.27 17.65
N ILE A 3 10.23 -5.29 16.38
CA ILE A 3 8.86 -4.98 15.96
C ILE A 3 8.26 -6.27 15.38
N SER A 4 7.04 -6.62 15.81
CA SER A 4 6.32 -7.77 15.27
C SER A 4 5.75 -7.43 13.90
N VAL A 5 5.92 -8.35 12.95
CA VAL A 5 5.41 -8.22 11.58
C VAL A 5 4.81 -9.56 11.17
N ASP A 6 3.50 -9.57 10.95
CA ASP A 6 2.76 -10.74 10.46
C ASP A 6 2.26 -10.49 9.04
N PHE A 7 2.29 -11.53 8.21
CA PHE A 7 1.79 -11.48 6.83
C PHE A 7 0.51 -12.29 6.71
N VAL A 8 -0.53 -11.70 6.13
CA VAL A 8 -1.80 -12.38 5.88
C VAL A 8 -1.86 -12.84 4.44
N PHE A 9 -2.09 -14.13 4.25
CA PHE A 9 -2.07 -14.76 2.93
C PHE A 9 -3.46 -15.21 2.49
N HIS A 10 -3.69 -15.15 1.17
CA HIS A 10 -4.83 -15.74 0.50
C HIS A 10 -4.34 -16.68 -0.59
N ARG A 11 -4.97 -17.85 -0.70
CA ARG A 11 -4.69 -18.83 -1.75
C ARG A 11 -5.58 -18.55 -2.95
N ASN A 12 -4.99 -18.24 -4.10
CA ASN A 12 -5.75 -17.97 -5.31
C ASN A 12 -6.31 -19.27 -5.94
N THR A 13 -7.13 -19.11 -6.99
CA THR A 13 -7.75 -20.23 -7.72
C THR A 13 -6.75 -21.17 -8.39
N ALA A 14 -5.54 -20.69 -8.71
CA ALA A 14 -4.42 -21.49 -9.20
C ALA A 14 -3.64 -22.21 -8.09
N GLY A 15 -4.08 -22.10 -6.83
CA GLY A 15 -3.48 -22.75 -5.68
C GLY A 15 -2.25 -22.05 -5.10
N GLN A 16 -1.91 -20.85 -5.56
CA GLN A 16 -0.76 -20.07 -5.12
C GLN A 16 -1.11 -19.19 -3.91
N TRP A 17 -0.25 -19.19 -2.90
CA TRP A 17 -0.35 -18.25 -1.78
C TRP A 17 0.18 -16.87 -2.19
N LYS A 18 -0.62 -15.84 -1.91
CA LYS A 18 -0.24 -14.44 -2.09
C LYS A 18 -0.51 -13.68 -0.80
N ALA A 19 0.47 -12.92 -0.33
CA ALA A 19 0.27 -11.99 0.76
C ALA A 19 -0.62 -10.84 0.27
N TYR A 20 -1.60 -10.44 1.10
CA TYR A 20 -2.48 -9.32 0.79
C TYR A 20 -2.48 -8.25 1.86
N ASP A 21 -2.02 -8.56 3.07
CA ASP A 21 -1.93 -7.61 4.18
C ASP A 21 -0.67 -7.87 5.02
N VAL A 22 -0.21 -6.82 5.68
CA VAL A 22 0.87 -6.83 6.67
C VAL A 22 0.33 -6.24 7.95
N VAL A 23 0.50 -6.96 9.05
CA VAL A 23 0.08 -6.54 10.39
C VAL A 23 1.33 -6.19 11.18
N ILE A 24 1.43 -4.93 11.61
CA ILE A 24 2.56 -4.42 12.39
C ILE A 24 2.06 -4.05 13.77
N GLU A 25 2.63 -4.69 14.80
CA GLU A 25 2.20 -4.47 16.20
C GLU A 25 0.68 -4.61 16.40
N GLY A 26 0.06 -5.58 15.70
CA GLY A 26 -1.38 -5.83 15.74
C GLY A 26 -2.24 -4.91 14.86
N ILE A 27 -1.63 -3.97 14.14
CA ILE A 27 -2.33 -3.03 13.25
C ILE A 27 -2.22 -3.50 11.80
N SER A 28 -3.36 -3.83 11.19
CA SER A 28 -3.47 -4.16 9.76
C SER A 28 -3.24 -2.93 8.88
N TYR A 29 -2.31 -3.03 7.95
CA TYR A 29 -2.02 -1.95 7.00
C TYR A 29 -3.18 -1.74 6.02
N VAL A 30 -3.80 -2.83 5.54
CA VAL A 30 -4.98 -2.75 4.65
C VAL A 30 -6.16 -2.10 5.37
N ALA A 31 -6.47 -2.48 6.61
CA ALA A 31 -7.59 -1.91 7.34
C ALA A 31 -7.37 -0.41 7.62
N SER A 32 -6.16 -0.03 8.05
CA SER A 32 -5.79 1.37 8.26
C SER A 32 -5.92 2.18 6.96
N TYR A 33 -5.39 1.66 5.85
CA TYR A 33 -5.46 2.32 4.55
C TYR A 33 -6.90 2.43 4.02
N ARG A 34 -7.73 1.39 4.20
CA ARG A 34 -9.15 1.38 3.82
C ARG A 34 -9.93 2.52 4.48
N SER A 35 -9.67 2.80 5.75
CA SER A 35 -10.28 3.92 6.46
C SER A 35 -9.93 5.26 5.78
N GLN A 36 -8.63 5.47 5.48
CA GLN A 36 -8.15 6.70 4.83
C GLN A 36 -8.73 6.93 3.43
N VAL A 37 -8.74 5.90 2.58
CA VAL A 37 -9.31 6.03 1.23
C VAL A 37 -10.84 6.13 1.26
N GLY A 38 -11.50 5.57 2.28
CA GLY A 38 -12.94 5.74 2.49
C GLY A 38 -13.30 7.20 2.69
N GLU A 39 -12.57 7.93 3.54
CA GLU A 39 -12.72 9.38 3.71
C GLU A 39 -12.51 10.14 2.40
N GLU A 40 -11.46 9.81 1.65
CA GLU A 40 -11.17 10.44 0.36
C GLU A 40 -12.29 10.19 -0.67
N ILE A 41 -12.78 8.95 -0.79
CA ILE A 41 -13.87 8.61 -1.71
C ILE A 41 -15.11 9.45 -1.40
N ARG A 42 -15.42 9.71 -0.13
CA ARG A 42 -16.56 10.56 0.26
C ARG A 42 -16.37 12.01 -0.19
N HIS A 43 -15.14 12.52 -0.26
CA HIS A 43 -14.85 13.90 -0.63
C HIS A 43 -14.68 14.11 -2.14
N VAL A 44 -13.99 13.20 -2.84
CA VAL A 44 -13.59 13.40 -4.26
C VAL A 44 -14.06 12.29 -5.20
N GLY A 45 -14.77 11.28 -4.67
CA GLY A 45 -15.26 10.14 -5.44
C GLY A 45 -14.16 9.15 -5.84
N LEU A 46 -14.61 7.99 -6.35
CA LEU A 46 -13.71 6.90 -6.79
C LEU A 46 -12.76 7.35 -7.91
N THR A 47 -13.25 8.15 -8.86
CA THR A 47 -12.42 8.68 -9.95
C THR A 47 -11.33 9.62 -9.44
N GLY A 48 -11.62 10.43 -8.41
CA GLY A 48 -10.62 11.29 -7.75
C GLY A 48 -9.51 10.46 -7.11
N LEU A 49 -9.88 9.44 -6.35
CA LEU A 49 -8.94 8.50 -5.73
C LEU A 49 -8.04 7.83 -6.78
N ILE A 50 -8.61 7.30 -7.87
CA ILE A 50 -7.84 6.64 -8.94
C ILE A 50 -6.79 7.60 -9.54
N LYS A 51 -7.17 8.85 -9.83
CA LYS A 51 -6.25 9.86 -10.36
C LYS A 51 -5.09 10.15 -9.39
N ARG A 52 -5.39 10.31 -8.10
CA ARG A 52 -4.36 10.53 -7.07
C ARG A 52 -3.40 9.33 -6.99
N LEU A 53 -3.94 8.12 -6.93
CA LEU A 53 -3.15 6.88 -6.88
C LEU A 53 -2.23 6.71 -8.10
N GLN A 54 -2.71 7.01 -9.31
CA GLN A 54 -1.88 6.97 -10.51
C GLN A 54 -0.75 7.99 -10.46
N LYS A 55 -1.02 9.21 -9.99
CA LYS A 55 -0.01 10.27 -9.83
C LYS A 55 1.05 9.87 -8.80
N GLU A 56 0.64 9.46 -7.61
CA GLU A 56 1.56 9.06 -6.54
C GLU A 56 2.33 7.78 -6.87
N GLY A 57 1.66 6.78 -7.45
CA GLY A 57 2.28 5.54 -7.90
C GLY A 57 3.34 5.80 -8.96
N GLY A 58 3.05 6.62 -9.97
CA GLY A 58 4.04 7.02 -10.98
C GLY A 58 5.24 7.76 -10.37
N LEU A 59 5.00 8.63 -9.39
CA LEU A 59 6.07 9.33 -8.67
C LEU A 59 6.93 8.36 -7.83
N ALA A 60 6.32 7.35 -7.20
CA ALA A 60 7.04 6.36 -6.40
C ALA A 60 7.96 5.48 -7.26
N ILE A 61 7.46 4.99 -8.41
CA ILE A 61 8.27 4.21 -9.36
C ILE A 61 9.44 5.05 -9.91
N ASN A 62 9.19 6.32 -10.25
CA ASN A 62 10.25 7.22 -10.71
C ASN A 62 11.33 7.50 -9.65
N LYS A 63 10.97 7.51 -8.37
CA LYS A 63 11.94 7.64 -7.26
C LYS A 63 12.78 6.38 -7.07
N LEU A 64 12.19 5.20 -7.25
CA LEU A 64 12.89 3.91 -7.16
C LEU A 64 13.85 3.69 -8.33
N ASN A 65 13.52 4.21 -9.52
CA ASN A 65 14.34 4.06 -10.73
C ASN A 65 15.44 5.12 -10.88
N LYS A 66 15.55 6.10 -9.97
CA LYS A 66 16.70 7.00 -9.95
C LYS A 66 17.89 6.29 -9.29
N PRO A 67 19.00 6.05 -10.02
CA PRO A 67 20.21 5.52 -9.39
C PRO A 67 20.68 6.51 -8.31
N GLY A 68 20.92 5.96 -7.12
CA GLY A 68 21.33 6.62 -5.87
C GLY A 68 21.60 8.12 -5.94
N GLY A 69 20.69 8.90 -5.34
CA GLY A 69 21.04 10.24 -4.88
C GLY A 69 22.24 10.12 -3.94
N SER A 70 23.36 10.72 -4.33
CA SER A 70 24.59 10.82 -3.55
C SER A 70 24.24 11.23 -2.12
N ARG A 71 24.47 10.32 -1.17
CA ARG A 71 24.61 10.69 0.23
C ARG A 71 25.84 11.60 0.31
N LYS A 72 25.62 12.91 0.45
CA LYS A 72 26.52 13.75 1.24
C LYS A 72 25.98 13.79 2.66
#